data_AF-A0A845F0I6-F1
#
_entry.id   AF-A0A845F0I6-F1
#
_cell.length_a   1.000
_cell.length_b   1.000
_cell.length_c   1.000
_cell.angle_alpha   90.00
_cell.angle_beta   90.00
_cell.angle_gamma   90.00
#
_symmetry.space_group_name_H-M   'P 1'
#
loop_
_entity.id
_entity.type
_entity.pdbx_description
1 polymer ?
#
loop_
_entity_poly.entity_id
_entity_poly.type
_entity_poly.pdbx_seq_one_letter_code
_entity_poly.pdbx_strand_id
1 'polypeptide(L)'
;MVFVLRMIAAFLSSTIAGVYVVGDLLSGIILFLPIFILAAVPISLFVDRHSIERKSKQRMYIMKLFYYLMSGILAGCLMIVVFGVGGDFTTVDIPSVILITLCCSILYYHFLLLLKKWLKWYKNVPLPVSK
;
A
#
# COMPACT_ATOMS: atom_id res chain seq x y z
N MET A 1 -11.81 0.15 -12.34
CA MET A 1 -11.62 -1.01 -11.44
C MET A 1 -10.26 -1.03 -10.75
N VAL A 2 -9.13 -1.03 -11.48
CA VAL A 2 -7.77 -1.13 -10.86
C VAL A 2 -7.46 0.03 -9.90
N PHE A 3 -7.90 1.25 -10.20
CA PHE A 3 -7.76 2.41 -9.31
C PHE A 3 -8.53 2.24 -7.98
N VAL A 4 -9.75 1.71 -8.04
CA VAL A 4 -10.58 1.46 -6.84
C VAL A 4 -9.94 0.39 -5.95
N LEU A 5 -9.38 -0.69 -6.52
CA LEU A 5 -8.62 -1.68 -5.74
C LEU A 5 -7.43 -1.06 -5.01
N ARG A 6 -6.73 -0.12 -5.66
CA ARG A 6 -5.58 0.58 -5.09
C ARG A 6 -5.99 1.46 -3.92
N MET A 7 -7.10 2.19 -4.06
CA MET A 7 -7.66 2.99 -2.97
C MET A 7 -8.08 2.13 -1.77
N ILE A 8 -8.71 0.98 -2.01
CA ILE A 8 -9.11 0.05 -0.93
C ILE A 8 -7.88 -0.53 -0.22
N ALA A 9 -6.86 -0.94 -0.98
CA ALA A 9 -5.61 -1.44 -0.39
C ALA A 9 -4.86 -0.36 0.40
N ALA A 10 -4.87 0.89 -0.08
CA ALA A 10 -4.25 2.03 0.60
C ALA A 10 -4.95 2.29 1.92
N PHE A 11 -6.29 2.28 1.90
CA PHE A 11 -7.13 2.47 3.07
C PHE A 11 -6.94 1.38 4.13
N LEU A 12 -6.90 0.11 3.74
CA LEU A 12 -6.63 -1.00 4.66
C LEU A 12 -5.24 -0.87 5.29
N SER A 13 -4.24 -0.52 4.48
CA SER A 13 -2.84 -0.39 4.95
C SER A 13 -2.66 0.80 5.88
N SER A 14 -3.30 1.95 5.59
CA SER A 14 -3.29 3.12 6.48
C SER A 14 -4.01 2.87 7.79
N THR A 15 -5.12 2.12 7.74
CA THR A 15 -5.88 1.75 8.93
C THR A 15 -5.02 0.90 9.88
N ILE A 16 -4.29 -0.09 9.34
CA ILE A 16 -3.37 -0.93 10.12
C ILE A 16 -2.23 -0.09 10.69
N ALA A 17 -1.56 0.72 9.86
CA ALA A 17 -0.46 1.59 10.32
C ALA A 17 -0.91 2.57 11.42
N GLY A 18 -2.10 3.15 11.24
CA GLY A 18 -2.71 4.10 12.16
C GLY A 18 -2.96 3.52 13.55
N VAL A 19 -3.57 2.33 13.61
CA VAL A 19 -3.83 1.62 14.87
C VAL A 19 -2.53 1.28 15.60
N TYR A 20 -1.49 0.86 14.88
CA TYR A 20 -0.22 0.47 15.48
C TYR A 20 0.63 1.64 15.98
N VAL A 21 0.56 2.81 15.34
CA VAL A 21 1.44 3.95 15.64
C VAL A 21 0.77 4.98 16.54
N VAL A 22 -0.52 5.28 16.31
CA VAL A 22 -1.22 6.38 16.98
C VAL A 22 -2.13 5.86 18.10
N GLY A 23 -2.44 4.55 18.13
CA GLY A 23 -3.38 3.96 19.08
C GLY A 23 -4.85 4.35 18.85
N ASP A 24 -5.10 5.33 17.98
CA ASP A 24 -6.43 5.78 17.55
C ASP A 24 -6.60 5.60 16.03
N LEU A 25 -7.71 4.96 15.67
CA LEU A 25 -8.06 4.61 14.30
C LEU A 25 -8.23 5.85 13.42
N LEU A 26 -8.92 6.87 13.93
CA LEU A 26 -9.33 8.04 13.15
C LEU A 26 -8.11 8.90 12.83
N SER A 27 -7.30 9.20 13.84
CA SER A 27 -6.05 9.95 13.73
C SER A 27 -5.06 9.23 12.83
N GLY A 28 -4.96 7.90 12.97
CA GLY A 28 -4.16 7.06 12.11
C GLY A 28 -4.56 7.09 10.63
N ILE A 29 -5.87 7.01 10.33
CA ILE A 29 -6.34 7.12 8.95
C ILE A 29 -6.02 8.52 8.39
N ILE A 30 -6.27 9.59 9.13
CA ILE A 30 -6.04 10.97 8.66
C ILE A 30 -4.56 11.22 8.35
N LEU A 31 -3.64 10.66 9.15
CA LEU A 31 -2.19 10.81 8.97
C LEU A 31 -1.62 9.92 7.87
N PHE A 32 -1.96 8.64 7.86
CA PHE A 32 -1.31 7.67 6.98
C PHE A 32 -1.97 7.57 5.60
N LEU A 33 -3.29 7.77 5.49
CA LEU A 33 -4.02 7.62 4.22
C LEU A 33 -3.49 8.56 3.12
N PRO A 34 -3.25 9.87 3.37
CA PRO A 34 -2.72 10.77 2.35
C PRO A 34 -1.35 10.31 1.84
N ILE A 35 -0.51 9.80 2.74
CA ILE A 35 0.85 9.36 2.42
C ILE A 35 0.83 8.09 1.59
N PHE A 36 -0.03 7.12 1.93
CA PHE A 36 -0.23 5.93 1.09
C PHE A 36 -0.83 6.29 -0.28
N ILE A 37 -1.75 7.26 -0.35
CA ILE A 37 -2.29 7.71 -1.64
C ILE A 37 -1.21 8.42 -2.47
N LEU A 38 -0.37 9.26 -1.86
CA LEU A 38 0.65 10.04 -2.57
C LEU A 38 1.88 9.21 -2.97
N ALA A 39 2.27 8.19 -2.20
CA ALA A 39 3.42 7.35 -2.50
C ALA A 39 3.02 6.06 -3.23
N ALA A 40 2.11 5.27 -2.66
CA ALA A 40 1.82 3.93 -3.16
C ALA A 40 1.01 3.92 -4.46
N VAL A 41 0.08 4.89 -4.66
CA VAL A 41 -0.73 4.94 -5.89
C VAL A 41 0.11 5.35 -7.11
N PRO A 42 0.94 6.41 -7.08
CA PRO A 42 1.79 6.76 -8.22
C PRO A 42 2.83 5.69 -8.53
N ILE A 43 3.48 5.12 -7.51
CA ILE A 43 4.48 4.06 -7.69
C ILE A 43 3.81 2.83 -8.32
N SER A 44 2.64 2.42 -7.83
CA SER A 44 1.92 1.31 -8.46
C SER A 44 1.48 1.61 -9.91
N LEU A 45 1.20 2.86 -10.28
CA LEU A 45 0.88 3.24 -11.67
C LEU A 45 2.12 3.16 -12.57
N PHE A 46 3.24 3.67 -12.07
CA PHE A 46 4.54 3.63 -12.76
C PHE A 46 4.98 2.19 -13.04
N VAL A 47 4.85 1.34 -12.02
CA VAL A 47 5.18 -0.09 -12.07
C VAL A 47 4.32 -0.83 -13.08
N ASP A 48 3.01 -0.57 -13.12
CA ASP A 48 2.13 -1.22 -14.08
C ASP A 48 2.49 -0.83 -15.52
N ARG A 49 2.85 0.44 -15.78
CA ARG A 49 3.34 0.88 -17.10
C ARG A 49 4.62 0.16 -17.53
N HIS A 50 5.62 0.04 -16.66
CA HIS A 50 6.88 -0.64 -16.96
C HIS A 50 6.74 -2.17 -17.04
N SER A 51 5.71 -2.75 -16.42
CA SER A 51 5.52 -4.19 -16.39
C SER A 51 4.96 -4.79 -17.68
N ILE A 52 4.41 -3.96 -18.58
CA ILE A 52 3.77 -4.40 -19.84
C ILE A 52 4.80 -4.99 -20.83
N GLU A 53 6.08 -4.60 -20.73
CA GLU A 53 7.11 -4.99 -21.71
C GLU A 53 7.86 -6.31 -21.42
N ARG A 54 7.62 -6.98 -20.27
CA ARG A 54 8.49 -8.09 -19.83
C ARG A 54 7.82 -9.47 -19.84
N LYS A 55 8.46 -10.44 -20.52
CA LYS A 55 7.95 -11.81 -20.80
C LYS A 55 7.89 -12.79 -19.61
N SER A 56 8.54 -12.52 -18.46
CA SER A 56 8.59 -13.47 -17.32
C SER A 56 7.71 -13.05 -16.14
N LYS A 57 6.75 -13.91 -15.76
CA LYS A 57 5.85 -13.70 -14.60
C LYS A 57 6.61 -13.55 -13.27
N GLN A 58 7.65 -14.35 -13.05
CA GLN A 58 8.47 -14.29 -11.83
C GLN A 58 9.28 -12.99 -11.77
N ARG A 59 9.91 -12.59 -12.87
CA ARG A 59 10.70 -11.35 -12.93
C ARG A 59 9.83 -10.12 -12.71
N MET A 60 8.60 -10.14 -13.22
CA MET A 60 7.61 -9.10 -12.96
C MET A 60 7.21 -9.05 -11.47
N TYR A 61 6.98 -10.20 -10.84
CA TYR A 61 6.65 -10.25 -9.41
C TYR A 61 7.76 -9.64 -8.54
N ILE A 62 9.02 -10.02 -8.78
CA ILE A 62 10.18 -9.52 -8.02
C ILE A 62 10.35 -8.01 -8.23
N MET A 63 10.22 -7.51 -9.47
CA MET A 63 10.29 -6.07 -9.71
C MET A 63 9.16 -5.31 -9.01
N LYS A 64 7.92 -5.80 -9.10
CA LYS A 64 6.79 -5.18 -8.40
C LYS A 64 7.06 -5.10 -6.91
N LEU A 65 7.49 -6.20 -6.30
CA LEU A 65 7.85 -6.25 -4.88
C LEU A 65 8.95 -5.24 -4.53
N PHE A 66 10.00 -5.14 -5.34
CA PHE A 66 11.08 -4.16 -5.14
C PHE A 66 10.56 -2.70 -5.20
N TYR A 67 9.72 -2.36 -6.16
CA TYR A 67 9.15 -1.01 -6.24
C TYR A 67 8.22 -0.69 -5.06
N TYR A 68 7.44 -1.66 -4.57
CA TYR A 68 6.64 -1.49 -3.36
C TYR A 68 7.49 -1.37 -2.10
N LEU A 69 8.63 -2.06 -2.05
CA LEU A 69 9.60 -1.93 -0.98
C LEU A 69 10.20 -0.51 -0.95
N MET A 70 10.62 0.00 -2.11
CA MET A 70 11.09 1.38 -2.25
C MET A 70 10.00 2.41 -1.90
N SER A 71 8.74 2.14 -2.27
CA SER A 71 7.59 2.96 -1.86
C SER A 71 7.41 3.01 -0.35
N GLY A 72 7.60 1.89 0.34
CA GLY A 72 7.50 1.82 1.80
C GLY A 72 8.60 2.60 2.49
N ILE A 73 9.83 2.50 2.01
CA ILE A 73 10.95 3.32 2.50
C ILE A 73 10.65 4.81 2.27
N LEU A 74 10.20 5.19 1.07
CA LEU A 74 9.85 6.58 0.75
C LEU A 74 8.71 7.12 1.62
N ALA A 75 7.67 6.30 1.87
CA ALA A 75 6.58 6.64 2.76
C ALA A 75 7.05 6.81 4.21
N GLY A 76 7.95 5.94 4.69
CA GLY A 76 8.59 6.06 5.99
C GLY A 76 9.42 7.34 6.12
N CYS A 77 10.21 7.68 5.10
CA CYS A 77 10.96 8.93 5.05
C CYS A 77 10.03 10.17 5.06
N LEU A 78 8.94 10.14 4.28
CA LEU A 78 7.94 11.21 4.27
C LEU A 78 7.27 11.38 5.65
N MET A 79 6.94 10.27 6.31
CA MET A 79 6.42 10.28 7.68
C MET A 79 7.39 10.95 8.64
N ILE A 80 8.69 10.60 8.59
CA ILE A 80 9.70 11.23 9.44
C ILE A 80 9.78 12.74 9.20
N VAL A 81 9.66 13.19 7.95
CA VAL A 81 9.62 14.63 7.63
C VAL A 81 8.37 15.29 8.19
N VAL A 82 7.18 14.68 8.01
CA VAL A 82 5.91 15.24 8.50
C VAL A 82 5.90 15.34 10.03
N PHE A 83 6.37 14.31 10.73
CA PHE A 83 6.45 14.31 12.19
C PHE A 83 7.62 15.14 12.72
N GLY A 84 8.71 15.22 11.97
CA GLY A 84 9.93 15.95 12.34
C GLY A 84 9.87 17.46 12.10
N VAL A 85 9.02 17.94 11.20
CA VAL A 85 8.85 19.39 10.92
C VAL A 85 7.95 20.07 11.96
N GLY A 86 7.24 19.31 12.81
CA GLY A 86 6.32 19.87 13.82
C GLY A 86 6.34 19.22 15.21
N GLY A 87 7.22 18.24 15.46
CA GLY A 87 7.23 17.47 16.71
C GLY A 87 8.64 17.10 17.18
N ASP A 88 8.74 16.84 18.48
CA ASP A 88 9.98 16.46 19.16
C ASP A 88 10.43 15.06 18.68
N PHE A 89 11.56 14.99 17.98
CA PHE A 89 12.13 13.75 17.41
C PHE A 89 12.43 12.68 18.45
N THR A 90 12.39 13.03 19.74
CA THR A 90 12.56 12.11 20.87
C THR A 90 11.37 11.16 21.07
N THR A 91 10.20 11.48 20.52
CA THR A 91 8.96 10.71 20.71
C THR A 91 8.67 9.68 19.62
N VAL A 92 9.30 9.81 18.45
CA VAL A 92 9.03 8.97 17.29
C VAL A 92 10.24 8.08 17.00
N ASP A 93 10.11 6.79 17.28
CA ASP A 93 11.12 5.79 16.94
C ASP A 93 11.21 5.60 15.41
N ILE A 94 12.12 6.35 14.80
CA ILE A 94 12.37 6.44 13.36
C ILE A 94 12.49 5.05 12.70
N PRO A 95 13.32 4.11 13.22
CA PRO A 95 13.37 2.73 12.76
C PRO A 95 12.00 2.04 12.72
N SER A 96 11.19 2.18 13.77
CA SER A 96 9.88 1.57 13.87
C SER A 96 8.90 2.12 12.82
N VAL A 97 8.91 3.43 12.57
CA VAL A 97 8.07 4.06 11.52
C VAL A 97 8.43 3.55 10.12
N ILE A 98 9.73 3.43 9.82
CA ILE A 98 10.20 2.88 8.53
C ILE A 98 9.79 1.40 8.41
N LEU A 99 9.96 0.60 9.46
CA LEU A 99 9.55 -0.80 9.46
C LEU A 99 8.05 -0.98 9.24
N ILE A 100 7.22 -0.18 9.93
CA ILE A 100 5.76 -0.26 9.81
C ILE A 100 5.31 0.16 8.41
N THR A 101 5.85 1.24 7.87
CA THR A 101 5.52 1.71 6.51
C THR A 101 6.00 0.75 5.41
N LEU A 102 7.13 0.08 5.62
CA LEU A 102 7.63 -1.01 4.77
C LEU A 102 6.68 -2.21 4.79
N CYS A 103 6.32 -2.70 6.00
CA CYS A 103 5.36 -3.78 6.18
C CYS A 103 4.01 -3.47 5.52
N CYS A 104 3.50 -2.25 5.70
CA CYS A 104 2.25 -1.81 5.10
C CYS A 104 2.32 -1.74 3.57
N SER A 105 3.46 -1.35 2.99
CA SER A 105 3.62 -1.31 1.53
C SER A 105 3.72 -2.72 0.92
N ILE A 106 4.34 -3.66 1.64
CA ILE A 106 4.38 -5.07 1.25
C ILE A 106 2.98 -5.69 1.37
N LEU A 107 2.26 -5.43 2.47
CA LEU A 107 0.88 -5.85 2.67
C LEU A 107 -0.04 -5.29 1.58
N TYR A 108 0.07 -4.00 1.27
CA TYR A 108 -0.66 -3.33 0.19
C TYR A 108 -0.50 -4.10 -1.14
N TYR A 109 0.74 -4.47 -1.48
CA TYR A 109 1.01 -5.22 -2.71
C TYR A 109 0.33 -6.59 -2.73
N HIS A 110 0.43 -7.34 -1.64
CA HIS A 110 -0.16 -8.67 -1.53
C HIS A 110 -1.70 -8.62 -1.50
N PHE A 111 -2.28 -7.63 -0.80
CA PHE A 111 -3.71 -7.35 -0.84
C PHE A 111 -4.18 -7.07 -2.27
N LEU A 112 -3.43 -6.27 -3.03
CA LEU A 112 -3.79 -5.95 -4.40
C LEU A 112 -3.74 -7.18 -5.33
N LEU A 113 -2.79 -8.10 -5.11
CA LEU A 113 -2.75 -9.39 -5.81
C LEU A 113 -3.94 -10.28 -5.46
N LEU A 114 -4.26 -10.41 -4.17
CA LEU A 114 -5.37 -11.20 -3.66
C LEU A 114 -6.71 -10.67 -4.18
N LEU A 115 -6.93 -9.35 -4.07
CA LEU A 115 -8.17 -8.69 -4.50
C LEU A 115 -8.37 -8.80 -6.02
N LYS A 116 -7.28 -8.72 -6.80
CA LYS A 116 -7.32 -8.97 -8.26
C LYS A 116 -7.67 -10.43 -8.58
N LYS A 117 -7.13 -11.39 -7.83
CA LYS A 117 -7.45 -12.82 -7.99
C LYS A 117 -8.91 -13.10 -7.62
N TRP A 118 -9.38 -12.53 -6.52
CA TRP A 118 -10.76 -12.65 -6.05
C TRP A 118 -11.76 -12.07 -7.04
N LEU A 119 -11.52 -10.88 -7.60
CA LEU A 119 -12.39 -10.28 -8.62
C LEU A 119 -12.40 -11.08 -9.93
N LYS A 120 -11.28 -11.67 -10.32
CA LYS A 120 -11.25 -12.57 -11.50
C LYS A 120 -12.07 -13.83 -11.23
N TRP A 121 -11.98 -14.39 -10.03
CA TRP A 121 -12.80 -15.52 -9.62
C TRP A 121 -14.28 -15.16 -9.61
N TYR A 122 -14.67 -14.07 -8.95
CA TYR A 122 -16.05 -13.59 -8.84
C TYR A 122 -16.71 -13.40 -10.22
N LYS A 123 -16.00 -12.83 -11.19
CA LYS A 123 -16.49 -12.67 -12.57
C LYS A 123 -16.71 -14.00 -13.31
N ASN A 124 -16.02 -15.05 -12.89
CA ASN A 124 -16.11 -16.37 -13.51
C ASN A 124 -17.06 -17.32 -12.76
N VAL A 125 -17.64 -16.89 -11.63
CA VAL A 125 -18.69 -17.65 -10.95
C VAL A 125 -19.98 -17.49 -11.76
N PRO A 126 -20.56 -18.56 -12.31
CA PRO A 126 -21.84 -18.47 -13.00
C PRO A 126 -22.90 -18.01 -11.99
N LEU A 127 -23.53 -16.87 -12.26
CA LEU A 127 -24.66 -16.40 -11.46
C LEU A 127 -25.78 -17.46 -11.57
N PRO A 128 -26.38 -17.89 -10.46
CA PRO A 128 -27.52 -18.80 -10.54
C PRO A 128 -28.62 -18.09 -11.32
N VAL A 129 -28.98 -18.66 -12.47
CA VAL A 129 -30.12 -18.19 -13.25
C VAL A 129 -31.36 -18.46 -12.40
N SER A 130 -31.99 -17.39 -11.91
CA SER A 130 -33.28 -17.48 -11.24
C SER A 130 -34.25 -18.19 -12.19
N LYS A 131 -34.77 -19.34 -11.77
CA LYS A 131 -35.90 -19.99 -12.42
C LYS A 131 -37.19 -19.25 -12.06
#